data_AF-A0A931G3B1-F1
#
_entry.id   AF-A0A931G3B1-F1
#
_cell.length_a   1.000
_cell.length_b   1.000
_cell.length_c   1.000
_cell.angle_alpha   90.00
_cell.angle_beta   90.00
_cell.angle_gamma   90.00
#
_symmetry.space_group_name_H-M   'P 1'
#
loop_
_entity.id
_entity.type
_entity.pdbx_description
1 polymer ?
#
loop_
_entity_poly.entity_id
_entity_poly.type
_entity_poly.pdbx_seq_one_letter_code
_entity_poly.pdbx_strand_id
1 'polypeptide(L)'
;MDSALQTLVSAVPQAAAIWLIILLLLAVAVATAKVPRGLLPEPPEKEENRYAAELETAAVQAAETAGRRRAEWLSAQDAVEAAWSAYEEADRLARRTSAATAYPLLSRRRKPGENTDRQRYLHRAATQLCRTHDLSIAQLNDVYAHRGWNPRLHPVQQEAVLRDAVRAHRFAAYRQAVEREQAAWRSVEAAAEAVRDLRAEAASARLRGPAAESIDRHWWSEQWTPAELPAAA
;
A
#
# COMPACT_ATOMS: atom_id res chain seq x y z
N MET A 1 -94.33 -29.71 -28.63
CA MET A 1 -93.37 -29.14 -29.61
C MET A 1 -92.79 -27.81 -29.08
N ASP A 2 -92.77 -27.62 -27.76
CA ASP A 2 -92.48 -26.33 -27.13
C ASP A 2 -91.03 -26.19 -26.64
N SER A 3 -90.29 -27.29 -26.50
CA SER A 3 -88.91 -27.30 -25.99
C SER A 3 -87.84 -26.89 -27.02
N ALA A 4 -88.12 -26.99 -28.33
CA ALA A 4 -87.15 -26.61 -29.37
C ALA A 4 -87.15 -25.10 -29.66
N LEU A 5 -88.33 -24.44 -29.54
CA LEU A 5 -88.46 -23.00 -29.78
C LEU A 5 -87.91 -22.16 -28.63
N GLN A 6 -88.02 -22.61 -27.38
CA GLN A 6 -87.43 -21.92 -26.22
C GLN A 6 -85.90 -21.85 -26.29
N THR A 7 -85.23 -22.94 -26.68
CA THR A 7 -83.77 -23.01 -26.81
C THR A 7 -83.24 -22.09 -27.91
N LEU A 8 -84.02 -21.92 -28.99
CA LEU A 8 -83.65 -21.06 -30.11
C LEU A 8 -83.84 -19.57 -29.78
N VAL A 9 -84.88 -19.22 -29.01
CA VAL A 9 -85.13 -17.85 -28.55
C VAL A 9 -84.14 -17.40 -27.48
N SER A 10 -83.60 -18.31 -26.65
CA SER A 10 -82.56 -17.98 -25.66
C SER A 10 -81.14 -17.95 -26.24
N ALA A 11 -80.87 -18.67 -27.33
CA ALA A 11 -79.53 -18.73 -27.95
C ALA A 11 -79.18 -17.46 -28.76
N VAL A 12 -80.17 -16.83 -29.39
CA VAL A 12 -79.98 -15.61 -30.21
C VAL A 12 -79.47 -14.40 -29.38
N PRO A 13 -80.04 -14.04 -28.22
CA PRO A 13 -79.52 -12.92 -27.43
C PRO A 13 -78.15 -13.21 -26.80
N GLN A 14 -77.82 -14.47 -26.57
CA GLN A 14 -76.55 -14.88 -25.96
C GLN A 14 -75.38 -14.77 -26.95
N ALA A 15 -75.61 -15.15 -28.22
CA ALA A 15 -74.63 -14.95 -29.29
C ALA A 15 -74.35 -13.46 -29.55
N ALA A 16 -75.39 -12.61 -29.52
CA ALA A 16 -75.23 -11.17 -29.68
C ALA A 16 -74.42 -10.53 -28.54
N ALA A 17 -74.60 -10.98 -27.29
CA ALA A 17 -73.83 -10.51 -26.15
C ALA A 17 -72.33 -10.84 -26.29
N ILE A 18 -71.99 -12.03 -26.77
CA ILE A 18 -70.59 -12.43 -27.01
C ILE A 18 -69.95 -11.54 -28.07
N TRP A 19 -70.65 -11.29 -29.18
CA TRP A 19 -70.15 -10.41 -30.24
C TRP A 19 -69.94 -8.96 -29.76
N LEU A 20 -70.84 -8.43 -28.92
CA LEU A 20 -70.68 -7.09 -28.35
C LEU A 20 -69.49 -7.01 -27.39
N ILE A 21 -69.24 -8.03 -26.57
CA ILE A 21 -68.08 -8.10 -25.69
C ILE A 21 -66.78 -8.16 -26.51
N ILE A 22 -66.74 -8.98 -27.57
CA ILE A 22 -65.58 -9.07 -28.46
C ILE A 22 -65.32 -7.73 -29.15
N LEU A 23 -66.37 -7.07 -29.66
CA LEU A 23 -66.25 -5.75 -30.28
C LEU A 23 -65.82 -4.67 -29.29
N LEU A 24 -66.29 -4.71 -28.04
CA LEU A 24 -65.87 -3.81 -26.97
C LEU A 24 -64.40 -4.02 -26.62
N LEU A 25 -63.97 -5.26 -26.45
CA LEU A 25 -62.56 -5.60 -26.19
C LEU A 25 -61.66 -5.18 -27.34
N LEU A 26 -62.11 -5.37 -28.58
CA LEU A 26 -61.38 -4.92 -29.77
C LEU A 26 -61.29 -3.39 -29.83
N ALA A 27 -62.38 -2.68 -29.51
CA ALA A 27 -62.39 -1.22 -29.45
C ALA A 27 -61.45 -0.68 -28.37
N VAL A 28 -61.41 -1.31 -27.19
CA VAL A 28 -60.48 -0.98 -26.10
C VAL A 28 -59.03 -1.27 -26.52
N ALA A 29 -58.76 -2.40 -27.17
CA ALA A 29 -57.42 -2.72 -27.68
C ALA A 29 -56.94 -1.70 -28.72
N VAL A 30 -57.79 -1.30 -29.66
CA VAL A 30 -57.47 -0.27 -30.66
C VAL A 30 -57.30 1.09 -30.01
N ALA A 31 -58.13 1.44 -29.02
CA ALA A 31 -58.01 2.70 -28.28
C ALA A 31 -56.68 2.77 -27.50
N THR A 32 -56.28 1.70 -26.80
CA THR A 32 -54.99 1.63 -26.09
C THR A 32 -53.78 1.67 -27.03
N ALA A 33 -53.89 1.11 -28.24
CA ALA A 33 -52.84 1.20 -29.25
C ALA A 33 -52.73 2.58 -29.92
N LYS A 34 -53.80 3.39 -29.89
CA LYS A 34 -53.88 4.74 -30.46
C LYS A 34 -53.62 5.85 -29.44
N VAL A 35 -53.44 5.53 -28.15
CA VAL A 35 -52.95 6.52 -27.17
C VAL A 35 -51.54 6.91 -27.61
N PRO A 36 -51.30 8.19 -27.98
CA PRO A 36 -49.95 8.63 -28.25
C PRO A 36 -49.15 8.40 -26.96
N ARG A 37 -48.14 7.54 -27.02
CA ARG A 37 -47.08 7.44 -26.01
C ARG A 37 -46.30 8.76 -26.04
N GLY A 38 -46.96 9.83 -25.62
CA GLY A 38 -46.36 11.13 -25.44
C GLY A 38 -45.44 11.03 -24.24
N LEU A 39 -44.14 11.13 -24.51
CA LEU A 39 -43.10 11.50 -23.55
C LEU A 39 -43.13 10.65 -22.27
N LEU A 40 -42.82 9.36 -22.41
CA LEU A 40 -41.95 8.79 -21.38
C LEU A 40 -40.70 9.67 -21.42
N PRO A 41 -40.33 10.38 -20.34
CA PRO A 41 -39.02 10.98 -20.29
C PRO A 41 -38.04 9.84 -20.59
N GLU A 42 -37.13 10.07 -21.54
CA GLU A 42 -35.92 9.26 -21.69
C GLU A 42 -35.47 8.88 -20.27
N PRO A 43 -35.30 7.58 -19.93
CA PRO A 43 -34.69 7.25 -18.65
C PRO A 43 -33.43 8.11 -18.59
N PRO A 44 -33.23 8.92 -17.54
CA PRO A 44 -32.07 9.80 -17.49
C PRO A 44 -30.90 8.91 -17.85
N GLU A 45 -30.19 9.28 -18.93
CA GLU A 45 -28.96 8.62 -19.31
C GLU A 45 -28.24 8.35 -18.00
N LYS A 46 -27.80 7.11 -17.78
CA LYS A 46 -27.06 6.77 -16.58
C LYS A 46 -25.89 7.75 -16.49
N GLU A 47 -26.07 8.86 -15.79
CA GLU A 47 -25.01 9.57 -15.11
C GLU A 47 -24.61 8.58 -14.01
N GLU A 48 -23.91 7.53 -14.46
CA GLU A 48 -23.08 6.70 -13.63
C GLU A 48 -22.31 7.67 -12.77
N ASN A 49 -22.55 7.58 -11.46
CA ASN A 49 -22.07 8.51 -10.48
C ASN A 49 -20.57 8.75 -10.72
N ARG A 50 -20.24 9.86 -11.41
CA ARG A 50 -18.90 10.12 -11.92
C ARG A 50 -17.91 10.20 -10.78
N TYR A 51 -18.35 10.76 -9.65
CA TYR A 51 -17.60 10.79 -8.41
C TYR A 51 -17.28 9.37 -7.90
N ALA A 52 -18.24 8.45 -7.92
CA ALA A 52 -17.97 7.05 -7.57
C ALA A 52 -16.95 6.39 -8.52
N ALA A 53 -17.03 6.64 -9.83
CA ALA A 53 -16.08 6.13 -10.81
C ALA A 53 -14.66 6.70 -10.62
N GLU A 54 -14.55 7.98 -10.25
CA GLU A 54 -13.29 8.64 -9.92
C GLU A 54 -12.66 8.04 -8.65
N LEU A 55 -13.47 7.79 -7.61
CA LEU A 55 -13.01 7.12 -6.38
C LEU A 55 -12.58 5.67 -6.62
N GLU A 56 -13.27 4.93 -7.48
CA GLU A 56 -12.85 3.58 -7.87
C GLU A 56 -11.51 3.58 -8.58
N THR A 57 -11.32 4.52 -9.51
CA THR A 57 -10.04 4.70 -10.20
C THR A 57 -8.93 5.04 -9.19
N ALA A 58 -9.20 5.94 -8.25
CA ALA A 58 -8.28 6.28 -7.17
C ALA A 58 -7.98 5.05 -6.29
N ALA A 59 -8.97 4.22 -5.98
CA ALA A 59 -8.80 3.00 -5.21
C ALA A 59 -7.92 1.96 -5.93
N VAL A 60 -8.03 1.85 -7.25
CA VAL A 60 -7.15 1.00 -8.08
C VAL A 60 -5.71 1.51 -8.02
N GLN A 61 -5.47 2.80 -8.24
CA GLN A 61 -4.12 3.40 -8.15
C GLN A 61 -3.52 3.28 -6.74
N ALA A 62 -4.34 3.45 -5.71
CA ALA A 62 -3.94 3.23 -4.32
C ALA A 62 -3.55 1.77 -4.07
N ALA A 63 -4.28 0.81 -4.65
CA ALA A 63 -3.98 -0.62 -4.51
C ALA A 63 -2.65 -0.99 -5.20
N GLU A 64 -2.37 -0.43 -6.38
CA GLU A 64 -1.07 -0.59 -7.05
C GLU A 64 0.07 -0.01 -6.19
N THR A 65 -0.15 1.15 -5.59
CA THR A 65 0.82 1.77 -4.68
C THR A 65 1.04 0.93 -3.43
N ALA A 66 -0.02 0.40 -2.81
CA ALA A 66 0.09 -0.54 -1.70
C ALA A 66 0.87 -1.81 -2.09
N GLY A 67 0.69 -2.31 -3.31
CA GLY A 67 1.48 -3.41 -3.87
C GLY A 67 2.98 -3.09 -3.96
N ARG A 68 3.33 -1.89 -4.45
CA ARG A 68 4.74 -1.43 -4.48
C ARG A 68 5.32 -1.29 -3.08
N ARG A 69 4.59 -0.69 -2.12
CA ARG A 69 5.03 -0.59 -0.72
C ARG A 69 5.24 -1.95 -0.09
N ARG A 70 4.37 -2.92 -0.40
CA ARG A 70 4.50 -4.30 0.07
C ARG A 70 5.79 -4.94 -0.43
N ALA A 71 6.13 -4.74 -1.71
CA ALA A 71 7.39 -5.22 -2.28
C ALA A 71 8.62 -4.52 -1.64
N GLU A 72 8.55 -3.21 -1.41
CA GLU A 72 9.59 -2.45 -0.69
C GLU A 72 9.81 -2.99 0.73
N TRP A 73 8.73 -3.29 1.46
CA TRP A 73 8.82 -3.88 2.81
C TRP A 73 9.43 -5.29 2.80
N LEU A 74 9.05 -6.14 1.84
CA LEU A 74 9.68 -7.47 1.69
C LEU A 74 11.19 -7.35 1.43
N SER A 75 11.60 -6.44 0.54
CA SER A 75 13.02 -6.18 0.31
C SER A 75 13.73 -5.65 1.56
N ALA A 76 13.06 -4.84 2.38
CA ALA A 76 13.61 -4.37 3.65
C ALA A 76 13.74 -5.52 4.67
N GLN A 77 12.79 -6.46 4.70
CA GLN A 77 12.84 -7.67 5.53
C GLN A 77 14.04 -8.55 5.14
N ASP A 78 14.24 -8.80 3.84
CA ASP A 78 15.41 -9.53 3.34
C ASP A 78 16.72 -8.86 3.74
N ALA A 79 16.76 -7.52 3.71
CA ALA A 79 17.93 -6.75 4.13
C ALA A 79 18.21 -6.85 5.64
N VAL A 80 17.17 -6.95 6.48
CA VAL A 80 17.30 -7.18 7.93
C VAL A 80 17.88 -8.57 8.19
N GLU A 81 17.37 -9.60 7.52
CA GLU A 81 17.85 -10.97 7.67
C GLU A 81 19.32 -11.10 7.23
N ALA A 82 19.67 -10.50 6.08
CA ALA A 82 21.05 -10.47 5.61
C ALA A 82 21.98 -9.74 6.59
N ALA A 83 21.53 -8.61 7.17
CA ALA A 83 22.30 -7.85 8.15
C ALA A 83 22.47 -8.62 9.47
N TRP A 84 21.43 -9.35 9.90
CA TRP A 84 21.47 -10.22 11.08
C TRP A 84 22.49 -11.34 10.89
N SER A 85 22.39 -12.09 9.79
CA SER A 85 23.33 -13.16 9.45
C SER A 85 24.78 -12.68 9.40
N ALA A 86 25.03 -11.48 8.82
CA ALA A 86 26.36 -10.88 8.78
C ALA A 86 26.87 -10.48 10.18
N TYR A 87 25.99 -9.98 11.05
CA TYR A 87 26.33 -9.70 12.44
C TYR A 87 26.66 -10.98 13.22
N GLU A 88 25.89 -12.06 13.05
CA GLU A 88 26.15 -13.32 13.74
C GLU A 88 27.50 -13.94 13.34
N GLU A 89 27.86 -13.91 12.06
CA GLU A 89 29.20 -14.34 11.62
C GLU A 89 30.28 -13.46 12.25
N ALA A 90 30.10 -12.14 12.25
CA ALA A 90 31.05 -11.22 12.89
C ALA A 90 31.19 -11.46 14.40
N ASP A 91 30.08 -11.73 15.11
CA ASP A 91 30.09 -12.07 16.54
C ASP A 91 30.81 -13.39 16.81
N ARG A 92 30.55 -14.43 16.01
CA ARG A 92 31.26 -15.72 16.12
C ARG A 92 32.76 -15.55 15.91
N LEU A 93 33.17 -14.80 14.89
CA LEU A 93 34.58 -14.51 14.63
C LEU A 93 35.21 -13.72 15.77
N ALA A 94 34.55 -12.66 16.27
CA ALA A 94 35.04 -11.85 17.38
C ALA A 94 35.23 -12.69 18.64
N ARG A 95 34.24 -13.52 19.03
CA ARG A 95 34.35 -14.41 20.19
C ARG A 95 35.50 -15.40 20.06
N ARG A 96 35.65 -16.01 18.89
CA ARG A 96 36.73 -16.98 18.62
C ARG A 96 38.11 -16.32 18.74
N THR A 97 38.28 -15.13 18.17
CA THR A 97 39.55 -14.38 18.26
C THR A 97 39.81 -13.89 19.67
N SER A 98 38.79 -13.39 20.38
CA SER A 98 38.92 -12.95 21.77
C SER A 98 39.26 -14.11 22.71
N ALA A 99 38.76 -15.32 22.47
CA ALA A 99 39.17 -16.52 23.22
C ALA A 99 40.67 -16.81 23.08
N ALA A 100 41.29 -16.53 21.92
CA ALA A 100 42.72 -16.67 21.72
C ALA A 100 43.56 -15.71 22.57
N THR A 101 42.98 -14.59 23.03
CA THR A 101 43.68 -13.63 23.92
C THR A 101 43.84 -14.15 25.35
N ALA A 102 43.08 -15.18 25.75
CA ALA A 102 43.17 -15.77 27.08
C ALA A 102 44.46 -16.59 27.29
N TYR A 103 45.12 -17.00 26.20
CA TYR A 103 46.38 -17.73 26.29
C TYR A 103 47.53 -16.78 26.68
N PRO A 104 48.34 -17.13 27.69
CA PRO A 104 49.46 -16.31 28.11
C PRO A 104 50.43 -16.12 26.94
N LEU A 105 50.71 -14.87 26.62
CA LEU A 105 51.63 -14.50 25.57
C LEU A 105 53.07 -14.71 26.08
N LEU A 106 53.74 -15.73 25.55
CA LEU A 106 55.17 -15.94 25.79
C LEU A 106 55.96 -14.82 25.11
N SER A 107 56.12 -13.70 25.82
CA SER A 107 56.84 -12.53 25.34
C SER A 107 58.34 -12.80 25.30
N ARG A 108 58.89 -13.17 24.14
CA ARG A 108 60.33 -13.02 23.88
C ARG A 108 60.68 -11.53 23.71
N ARG A 109 61.93 -11.17 24.05
CA ARG A 109 62.47 -9.82 23.86
C ARG A 109 62.18 -9.35 22.42
N ARG A 110 61.45 -8.25 22.27
CA ARG A 110 60.98 -7.73 20.98
C ARG A 110 62.17 -7.45 20.06
N LYS A 111 62.05 -7.83 18.78
CA LYS A 111 63.06 -7.45 17.78
C LYS A 111 62.84 -5.99 17.36
N PRO A 112 63.91 -5.20 17.14
CA PRO A 112 63.79 -3.92 16.44
C PRO A 112 63.11 -4.11 15.08
N GLY A 113 62.17 -3.23 14.72
CA GLY A 113 61.39 -3.30 13.46
C GLY A 113 60.04 -4.03 13.54
N GLU A 114 59.85 -4.89 14.53
CA GLU A 114 58.62 -5.69 14.67
C GLU A 114 57.34 -4.86 14.84
N ASN A 115 57.43 -3.68 15.47
CA ASN A 115 56.29 -2.76 15.60
C ASN A 115 55.87 -2.17 14.24
N THR A 116 56.82 -1.88 13.36
CA THR A 116 56.55 -1.34 12.03
C THR A 116 55.83 -2.37 11.16
N ASP A 117 56.25 -3.63 11.23
CA ASP A 117 55.60 -4.73 10.52
C ASP A 117 54.17 -4.97 11.02
N ARG A 118 53.96 -4.91 12.34
CA ARG A 118 52.62 -5.00 12.95
C ARG A 118 51.71 -3.85 12.53
N GLN A 119 52.22 -2.62 12.49
CA GLN A 119 51.48 -1.46 11.99
C GLN A 119 51.09 -1.63 10.51
N ARG A 120 52.03 -2.08 9.66
CA ARG A 120 51.76 -2.37 8.25
C ARG A 120 50.69 -3.46 8.07
N TYR A 121 50.75 -4.51 8.88
CA TYR A 121 49.73 -5.55 8.90
C TYR A 121 48.36 -4.98 9.27
N LEU A 122 48.27 -4.21 10.36
CA LEU A 122 47.02 -3.60 10.84
C LEU A 122 46.39 -2.70 9.76
N HIS A 123 47.19 -1.84 9.11
CA HIS A 123 46.70 -0.97 8.05
C HIS A 123 46.17 -1.78 6.85
N ARG A 124 46.88 -2.85 6.45
CA ARG A 124 46.43 -3.73 5.35
C ARG A 124 45.13 -4.44 5.69
N ALA A 125 45.03 -4.99 6.91
CA ALA A 125 43.85 -5.69 7.38
C ALA A 125 42.63 -4.74 7.46
N ALA A 126 42.80 -3.56 8.05
CA ALA A 126 41.74 -2.55 8.14
C ALA A 126 41.31 -2.05 6.76
N THR A 127 42.25 -1.83 5.84
CA THR A 127 41.94 -1.45 4.46
C THR A 127 41.13 -2.53 3.75
N GLN A 128 41.49 -3.81 3.95
CA GLN A 128 40.74 -4.91 3.36
C GLN A 128 39.32 -4.99 3.91
N LEU A 129 39.14 -4.86 5.23
CA LEU A 129 37.81 -4.86 5.86
C LEU A 129 36.96 -3.67 5.41
N CYS A 130 37.57 -2.51 5.18
CA CYS A 130 36.86 -1.36 4.61
C CYS A 130 36.40 -1.64 3.18
N ARG A 131 37.21 -2.32 2.35
CA ARG A 131 36.83 -2.70 0.98
C ARG A 131 35.71 -3.72 0.95
N THR A 132 35.66 -4.63 1.91
CA THR A 132 34.57 -5.62 2.06
C THR A 132 33.34 -5.05 2.79
N HIS A 133 33.35 -3.76 3.13
CA HIS A 133 32.27 -3.08 3.87
C HIS A 133 32.01 -3.70 5.26
N ASP A 134 33.02 -4.35 5.84
CA ASP A 134 33.00 -4.85 7.23
C ASP A 134 33.39 -3.76 8.23
N LEU A 135 33.98 -2.68 7.74
CA LEU A 135 34.44 -1.54 8.53
C LEU A 135 34.08 -0.24 7.81
N SER A 136 33.64 0.77 8.57
CA SER A 136 33.34 2.08 8.00
C SER A 136 34.62 2.87 7.67
N ILE A 137 34.53 3.81 6.74
CA ILE A 137 35.64 4.74 6.41
C ILE A 137 36.08 5.54 7.64
N ALA A 138 35.14 5.94 8.51
CA ALA A 138 35.45 6.62 9.76
C ALA A 138 36.32 5.75 10.69
N GLN A 139 35.93 4.49 10.88
CA GLN A 139 36.73 3.54 11.67
C GLN A 139 38.09 3.27 11.03
N LEU A 140 38.19 3.22 9.70
CA LEU A 140 39.48 3.10 9.00
C LEU A 140 40.38 4.30 9.26
N ASN A 141 39.82 5.52 9.23
CA ASN A 141 40.55 6.74 9.56
C ASN A 141 41.03 6.73 11.01
N ASP A 142 40.25 6.19 11.95
CA ASP A 142 40.66 6.06 13.34
C ASP A 142 41.80 5.04 13.53
N VAL A 143 41.83 3.96 12.73
CA VAL A 143 42.97 3.03 12.69
C VAL A 143 44.24 3.75 12.24
N TYR A 144 44.17 4.52 11.14
CA TYR A 144 45.31 5.30 10.62
C TYR A 144 45.76 6.42 11.57
N ALA A 145 44.82 7.05 12.26
CA ALA A 145 45.09 8.10 13.25
C ALA A 145 45.46 7.54 14.64
N HIS A 146 45.48 6.21 14.81
CA HIS A 146 45.74 5.53 16.08
C HIS A 146 44.80 5.97 17.23
N ARG A 147 43.57 6.37 16.90
CA ARG A 147 42.54 6.78 17.87
C ARG A 147 41.79 5.54 18.36
N GLY A 148 42.12 5.07 19.56
CA GLY A 148 41.58 3.80 20.09
C GLY A 148 42.29 2.55 19.54
N TRP A 149 43.30 2.72 18.68
CA TRP A 149 44.07 1.62 18.08
C TRP A 149 45.54 1.73 18.45
N ASN A 150 46.07 0.73 19.16
CA ASN A 150 47.47 0.76 19.60
C ASN A 150 48.33 -0.25 18.80
N PRO A 151 49.20 0.24 17.89
CA PRO A 151 50.06 -0.62 17.07
C PRO A 151 51.13 -1.36 17.89
N ARG A 152 51.31 -1.03 19.18
CA ARG A 152 52.25 -1.68 20.10
C ARG A 152 51.69 -2.92 20.79
N LEU A 153 50.38 -3.18 20.66
CA LEU A 153 49.72 -4.37 21.19
C LEU A 153 50.26 -5.64 20.52
N HIS A 154 50.00 -6.79 21.14
CA HIS A 154 50.30 -8.09 20.53
C HIS A 154 49.36 -8.32 19.32
N PRO A 155 49.82 -8.96 18.22
CA PRO A 155 48.98 -9.19 17.03
C PRO A 155 47.63 -9.85 17.34
N VAL A 156 47.61 -10.82 18.26
CA VAL A 156 46.37 -11.49 18.70
C VAL A 156 45.39 -10.51 19.37
N GLN A 157 45.90 -9.57 20.17
CA GLN A 157 45.07 -8.52 20.78
C GLN A 157 44.61 -7.50 19.73
N GLN A 158 45.46 -7.16 18.76
CA GLN A 158 45.09 -6.27 17.66
C GLN A 158 43.98 -6.86 16.79
N GLU A 159 44.06 -8.15 16.48
CA GLU A 159 43.03 -8.83 15.73
C GLU A 159 41.71 -8.87 16.52
N ALA A 160 41.75 -9.12 17.83
CA ALA A 160 40.55 -9.08 18.67
C ALA A 160 39.85 -7.71 18.62
N VAL A 161 40.60 -6.61 18.80
CA VAL A 161 40.05 -5.24 18.70
C VAL A 161 39.49 -4.97 17.29
N LEU A 162 40.15 -5.49 16.24
CA LEU A 162 39.66 -5.38 14.86
C LEU A 162 38.34 -6.11 14.64
N ARG A 163 38.22 -7.34 15.15
CA ARG A 163 36.98 -8.12 15.05
C ARG A 163 35.85 -7.50 15.89
N ASP A 164 36.14 -6.96 17.06
CA ASP A 164 35.16 -6.25 17.87
C ASP A 164 34.63 -5.00 17.16
N ALA A 165 35.49 -4.25 16.45
CA ALA A 165 35.06 -3.11 15.65
C ALA A 165 34.16 -3.51 14.47
N VAL A 166 34.47 -4.63 13.79
CA VAL A 166 33.61 -5.20 12.73
C VAL A 166 32.28 -5.64 13.31
N ARG A 167 32.27 -6.35 14.44
CA ARG A 167 31.04 -6.76 15.14
C ARG A 167 30.17 -5.55 15.49
N ALA A 168 30.76 -4.49 16.05
CA ALA A 168 30.04 -3.27 16.38
C ALA A 168 29.48 -2.57 15.13
N HIS A 169 30.25 -2.51 14.05
CA HIS A 169 29.81 -1.95 12.77
C HIS A 169 28.62 -2.72 12.18
N ARG A 170 28.72 -4.05 12.13
CA ARG A 170 27.65 -4.94 11.64
C ARG A 170 26.39 -4.84 12.50
N PHE A 171 26.54 -4.72 13.82
CA PHE A 171 25.40 -4.50 14.72
C PHE A 171 24.70 -3.16 14.46
N ALA A 172 25.46 -2.09 14.24
CA ALA A 172 24.90 -0.80 13.86
C ALA A 172 24.16 -0.86 12.51
N ALA A 173 24.71 -1.58 11.52
CA ALA A 173 24.06 -1.79 10.24
C ALA A 173 22.75 -2.59 10.36
N TYR A 174 22.73 -3.63 11.20
CA TYR A 174 21.50 -4.37 11.53
C TYR A 174 20.43 -3.46 12.13
N ARG A 175 20.79 -2.63 13.12
CA ARG A 175 19.84 -1.67 13.71
C ARG A 175 19.26 -0.71 12.68
N GLN A 176 20.11 -0.17 11.79
CA GLN A 176 19.65 0.69 10.69
C GLN A 176 18.76 -0.05 9.67
N ALA A 177 18.98 -1.35 9.46
CA ALA A 177 18.09 -2.16 8.63
C ALA A 177 16.71 -2.32 9.29
N VAL A 178 16.67 -2.62 10.60
CA VAL A 178 15.42 -2.74 11.36
C VAL A 178 14.64 -1.42 11.36
N GLU A 179 15.30 -0.28 11.55
CA GLU A 179 14.64 1.03 11.48
C GLU A 179 14.01 1.30 10.10
N ARG A 180 14.68 0.90 9.02
CA ARG A 180 14.16 1.00 7.64
C ARG A 180 12.99 0.04 7.40
N GLU A 181 13.08 -1.18 7.88
CA GLU A 181 11.99 -2.16 7.81
C GLU A 181 10.74 -1.64 8.54
N GLN A 182 10.89 -1.11 9.75
CA GLN A 182 9.77 -0.54 10.52
C GLN A 182 9.15 0.68 9.81
N ALA A 183 9.97 1.53 9.18
CA ALA A 183 9.46 2.62 8.36
C ALA A 183 8.68 2.11 7.13
N ALA A 184 9.20 1.08 6.44
CA ALA A 184 8.53 0.46 5.31
C ALA A 184 7.21 -0.22 5.75
N TRP A 185 7.20 -0.90 6.89
CA TRP A 185 5.99 -1.51 7.47
C TRP A 185 4.88 -0.48 7.69
N ARG A 186 5.20 0.63 8.37
CA ARG A 186 4.23 1.73 8.58
C ARG A 186 3.70 2.30 7.26
N SER A 187 4.55 2.37 6.23
CA SER A 187 4.12 2.82 4.90
C SER A 187 3.15 1.84 4.22
N VAL A 188 3.34 0.53 4.44
CA VAL A 188 2.42 -0.51 3.95
C VAL A 188 1.08 -0.43 4.68
N GLU A 189 1.09 -0.27 6.01
CA GLU A 189 -0.13 -0.13 6.81
C GLU A 189 -0.95 1.09 6.36
N ALA A 190 -0.30 2.25 6.22
CA ALA A 190 -0.95 3.47 5.75
C ALA A 190 -1.51 3.32 4.33
N ALA A 191 -0.78 2.69 3.41
CA ALA A 191 -1.28 2.43 2.06
C ALA A 191 -2.49 1.46 2.06
N ALA A 192 -2.47 0.44 2.92
CA ALA A 192 -3.57 -0.50 3.05
C ALA A 192 -4.82 0.12 3.70
N GLU A 193 -4.65 1.08 4.61
CA GLU A 193 -5.74 1.90 5.16
C GLU A 193 -6.35 2.81 4.09
N ALA A 194 -5.53 3.56 3.37
CA ALA A 194 -6.01 4.42 2.27
C ALA A 194 -6.81 3.65 1.21
N VAL A 195 -6.39 2.42 0.87
CA VAL A 195 -7.16 1.55 -0.05
C VAL A 195 -8.52 1.15 0.53
N ARG A 196 -8.59 0.85 1.83
CA ARG A 196 -9.85 0.50 2.51
C ARG A 196 -10.80 1.69 2.53
N ASP A 197 -10.29 2.87 2.86
CA ASP A 197 -11.07 4.10 2.94
C ASP A 197 -11.62 4.50 1.57
N LEU A 198 -10.78 4.49 0.52
CA LEU A 198 -11.22 4.80 -0.84
C LEU A 198 -12.28 3.81 -1.35
N ARG A 199 -12.16 2.52 -1.02
CA ARG A 199 -13.17 1.51 -1.38
C ARG A 199 -14.48 1.71 -0.61
N ALA A 200 -14.40 2.06 0.66
CA ALA A 200 -15.58 2.36 1.48
C ALA A 200 -16.29 3.61 0.96
N GLU A 201 -15.54 4.67 0.62
CA GLU A 201 -16.09 5.91 0.08
C GLU A 201 -16.71 5.69 -1.31
N ALA A 202 -16.05 4.94 -2.18
CA ALA A 202 -16.60 4.55 -3.50
C ALA A 202 -17.92 3.77 -3.35
N ALA A 203 -18.00 2.84 -2.40
CA ALA A 203 -19.23 2.10 -2.12
C ALA A 203 -20.36 3.01 -1.60
N SER A 204 -20.04 3.92 -0.67
CA SER A 204 -20.98 4.93 -0.16
C SER A 204 -21.43 5.90 -1.24
N ALA A 205 -20.55 6.32 -2.15
CA ALA A 205 -20.88 7.17 -3.28
C ALA A 205 -21.86 6.49 -4.24
N ARG A 206 -21.63 5.22 -4.60
CA ARG A 206 -22.58 4.43 -5.41
C ARG A 206 -23.98 4.39 -4.81
N LEU A 207 -24.09 4.26 -3.49
CA LEU A 207 -25.39 4.22 -2.80
C LEU A 207 -26.11 5.57 -2.75
N ARG A 208 -25.39 6.70 -2.74
CA ARG A 208 -25.97 8.06 -2.75
C ARG A 208 -26.61 8.45 -4.09
N GLY A 209 -26.19 7.82 -5.20
CA GLY A 209 -26.66 8.15 -6.55
C GLY A 209 -26.22 9.55 -7.04
N PRO A 210 -26.45 9.88 -8.32
CA PRO A 210 -26.00 11.15 -8.92
C PRO A 210 -26.77 12.38 -8.41
N ALA A 211 -27.97 12.21 -7.84
CA ALA A 211 -28.84 13.31 -7.44
C ALA A 211 -28.47 13.96 -6.09
N ALA A 212 -27.76 13.27 -5.19
CA ALA A 212 -27.39 13.84 -3.89
C ALA A 212 -26.35 14.97 -4.04
N GLU A 213 -25.48 14.87 -5.05
CA GLU A 213 -24.42 15.85 -5.29
C GLU A 213 -24.95 17.12 -5.98
N SER A 214 -25.99 17.00 -6.81
CA SER A 214 -26.66 18.16 -7.39
C SER A 214 -27.43 18.93 -6.31
N ILE A 215 -28.08 18.26 -5.36
CA ILE A 215 -28.84 18.89 -4.28
C ILE A 215 -27.93 19.70 -3.34
N ASP A 216 -26.79 19.16 -2.90
CA ASP A 216 -25.86 19.88 -2.03
C ASP A 216 -25.23 21.10 -2.73
N ARG A 217 -24.94 20.98 -4.03
CA ARG A 217 -24.35 22.05 -4.84
C ARG A 217 -25.40 23.13 -5.18
N HIS A 218 -26.66 22.73 -5.43
CA HIS A 218 -27.78 23.67 -5.64
C HIS A 218 -28.11 24.43 -4.37
N TRP A 219 -28.15 23.74 -3.22
CA TRP A 219 -28.41 24.35 -1.91
C TRP A 219 -27.34 25.39 -1.55
N TRP A 220 -26.06 25.07 -1.77
CA TRP A 220 -24.98 26.05 -1.61
C TRP A 220 -25.07 27.21 -2.61
N SER A 221 -25.57 27.00 -3.83
CA SER A 221 -25.71 28.08 -4.80
C SER A 221 -26.88 29.03 -4.49
N GLU A 222 -27.99 28.53 -3.98
CA GLU A 222 -29.17 29.33 -3.61
C GLU A 222 -28.93 30.15 -2.34
N GLN A 223 -28.08 29.66 -1.43
CA GLN A 223 -27.79 30.36 -0.17
C GLN A 223 -26.85 31.57 -0.36
N TRP A 224 -26.12 31.64 -1.48
CA TRP A 224 -25.15 32.69 -1.77
C TRP A 224 -25.48 33.56 -2.98
N THR A 225 -26.60 33.35 -3.67
CA THR A 225 -27.12 34.37 -4.57
C THR A 225 -27.48 35.61 -3.74
N PRO A 226 -26.75 36.73 -3.90
CA PRO A 226 -27.06 37.93 -3.15
C PRO A 226 -28.46 38.37 -3.58
N ALA A 227 -29.40 38.34 -2.64
CA ALA A 227 -30.71 38.95 -2.81
C ALA A 227 -30.49 40.33 -3.42
N GLU A 228 -31.02 40.54 -4.63
CA GLU A 228 -30.94 41.79 -5.36
C GLU A 228 -31.33 42.91 -4.40
N LEU A 229 -30.33 43.68 -3.95
CA LEU A 229 -30.56 44.88 -3.15
C LEU A 229 -31.34 45.84 -4.06
N PRO A 230 -32.57 46.23 -3.71
CA PRO A 230 -33.35 47.13 -4.54
C PRO A 230 -32.56 48.43 -4.69
N ALA A 231 -32.30 48.79 -5.95
CA ALA A 231 -31.66 50.04 -6.31
C ALA A 231 -32.46 51.20 -5.70
N ALA A 232 -31.91 51.83 -4.66
CA ALA A 232 -32.47 53.04 -4.09
C ALA A 232 -32.34 54.17 -5.12
N ALA A 233 -33.51 54.69 -5.50
CA ALA A 233 -33.71 55.88 -6.33
C ALA A 233 -33.47 57.18 -5.54
#